data_AF-A0A9D7KAC0-F1
#
_entry.id   AF-A0A9D7KAC0-F1
#
_cell.length_a   1.000
_cell.length_b   1.000
_cell.length_c   1.000
_cell.angle_alpha   90.00
_cell.angle_beta   90.00
_cell.angle_gamma   90.00
#
_symmetry.space_group_name_H-M   'P 1'
#
loop_
_entity.id
_entity.type
_entity.pdbx_description
1 polymer ?
#
loop_
_entity_poly.entity_id
_entity_poly.type
_entity_poly.pdbx_seq_one_letter_code
_entity_poly.pdbx_strand_id
1 'polypeptide(L)' 'MAQQVSRDADDHAVLACALVAQADLIVSGDDDLRVLKQFQEIRIVTPAQAVKMISS' A
#
# COMPACT_ATOMS: atom_id res chain seq x y z
N MET A 1 -14.66 -9.39 14.44
CA MET A 1 -13.61 -10.29 13.91
C MET A 1 -12.60 -9.41 13.23
N ALA A 2 -11.40 -9.27 13.80
CA ALA A 2 -10.35 -8.44 13.22
C ALA A 2 -9.81 -9.17 12.00
N GLN A 3 -10.21 -8.72 10.81
CA GLN A 3 -9.64 -9.21 9.56
C GLN A 3 -8.15 -8.84 9.63
N GLN A 4 -7.28 -9.84 9.62
CA GLN A 4 -5.84 -9.65 9.70
C GLN A 4 -5.39 -8.99 8.39
N VAL A 5 -5.27 -7.64 8.42
CA VAL A 5 -5.02 -6.79 7.26
C VAL A 5 -3.61 -7.03 6.68
N SER A 6 -2.65 -7.51 7.44
CA SER A 6 -1.42 -8.08 6.89
C SER A 6 -0.81 -9.10 7.86
N ARG A 7 -0.14 -10.11 7.30
CA ARG A 7 0.38 -11.29 8.00
C ARG A 7 1.72 -11.05 8.69
N ASP A 8 2.46 -9.99 8.35
CA ASP A 8 3.76 -9.69 8.95
C ASP A 8 3.89 -8.24 9.47
N ALA A 9 4.65 -8.07 10.54
CA ALA A 9 4.80 -6.79 11.26
C ALA A 9 5.42 -5.67 10.40
N ASP A 10 6.18 -6.03 9.36
CA ASP A 10 6.85 -5.08 8.47
C ASP A 10 5.86 -4.27 7.64
N ASP A 11 4.78 -4.91 7.18
CA ASP A 11 3.73 -4.24 6.42
C ASP A 11 2.95 -3.21 7.23
N HIS A 12 2.81 -3.45 8.55
CA HIS A 12 2.07 -2.56 9.43
C HIS A 12 2.77 -1.20 9.54
N ALA A 13 4.10 -1.17 9.53
CA ALA A 13 4.86 0.08 9.55
C ALA A 13 4.64 0.90 8.27
N VAL A 14 4.60 0.23 7.11
CA VAL A 14 4.34 0.87 5.81
C VAL A 14 2.92 1.44 5.76
N LEU A 15 1.91 0.65 6.15
CA LEU A 15 0.52 1.08 6.19
C LEU A 15 0.30 2.24 7.18
N ALA A 16 0.89 2.16 8.38
CA ALA A 16 0.80 3.22 9.38
C ALA A 16 1.48 4.50 8.92
N CYS A 17 2.66 4.40 8.31
CA CYS A 17 3.37 5.54 7.73
C CYS A 17 2.53 6.22 6.65
N ALA A 18 1.99 5.45 5.70
CA ALA A 18 1.16 5.98 4.63
C ALA A 18 -0.11 6.68 5.16
N LEU A 19 -0.72 6.11 6.20
CA LEU A 19 -1.89 6.69 6.85
C LEU A 19 -1.57 8.02 7.54
N VAL A 20 -0.50 8.09 8.33
CA VAL A 20 -0.07 9.31 9.02
C VAL A 20 0.38 10.39 8.02
N ALA A 21 1.05 9.97 6.93
CA ALA A 21 1.49 10.86 5.87
C ALA A 21 0.36 11.33 4.95
N GLN A 22 -0.85 10.74 5.06
CA GLN A 22 -1.96 10.97 4.14
C GLN A 22 -1.56 10.74 2.68
N ALA A 23 -0.82 9.65 2.44
CA ALA A 23 -0.31 9.33 1.12
C ALA A 23 -1.44 8.95 0.16
N ASP A 24 -1.37 9.40 -1.09
CA ASP A 24 -2.31 8.99 -2.13
C ASP A 24 -2.05 7.55 -2.63
N LEU A 25 -0.79 7.10 -2.54
CA LEU A 25 -0.30 5.85 -3.11
C LEU A 25 0.74 5.18 -2.17
N ILE A 26 0.63 3.87 -2.02
CA ILE A 26 1.72 3.00 -1.56
C ILE A 26 2.27 2.27 -2.78
N VAL A 27 3.57 2.38 -3.02
CA VAL A 27 4.25 1.68 -4.12
C VAL A 27 5.00 0.49 -3.54
N SER A 28 4.58 -0.72 -3.87
CA SER A 28 5.25 -1.93 -3.40
C SER A 28 5.33 -3.00 -4.50
N GLY A 29 6.45 -3.72 -4.51
CA GLY A 29 6.63 -4.95 -5.28
C GLY A 29 6.16 -6.20 -4.53
N ASP A 30 5.85 -6.06 -3.24
CA ASP A 30 5.42 -7.16 -2.36
C ASP A 30 3.99 -7.61 -2.70
N ASP A 31 3.81 -8.90 -2.94
CA ASP A 31 2.53 -9.49 -3.30
C ASP A 31 1.56 -9.52 -2.10
N ASP A 32 2.04 -9.57 -0.86
CA ASP A 32 1.20 -9.58 0.35
C ASP A 32 0.50 -8.22 0.54
N LEU A 33 1.23 -7.10 0.37
CA LEU A 33 0.62 -5.77 0.34
C LEU A 33 -0.29 -5.57 -0.87
N ARG A 34 0.05 -6.15 -2.03
CA ARG A 34 -0.74 -6.00 -3.25
C ARG A 34 -2.05 -6.77 -3.23
N VAL A 35 -2.18 -7.84 -2.43
CA VAL A 35 -3.46 -8.55 -2.23
C VAL A 35 -4.53 -7.63 -1.65
N LEU A 36 -4.13 -6.65 -0.82
CA LEU A 36 -5.05 -5.67 -0.25
C LEU A 36 -5.62 -4.74 -1.32
N LYS A 37 -4.85 -4.43 -2.37
CA LYS A 37 -5.14 -3.49 -3.48
C LYS A 37 -5.36 -2.03 -3.05
N GLN A 38 -5.98 -1.83 -1.90
CA GLN A 38 -6.28 -0.54 -1.29
C GLN A 38 -6.32 -0.70 0.22
N PHE A 39 -5.76 0.28 0.92
CA PHE A 39 -5.87 0.42 2.36
C PHE A 39 -6.53 1.75 2.67
N GLN A 40 -7.77 1.70 3.17
CA GLN A 40 -8.64 2.89 3.30
C GLN A 40 -8.81 3.60 1.95
N GLU A 41 -8.34 4.84 1.81
CA GLU A 41 -8.37 5.59 0.54
C GLU A 41 -7.04 5.49 -0.22
N ILE A 42 -6.02 4.85 0.36
CA ILE A 42 -4.66 4.77 -0.17
C ILE A 42 -4.54 3.57 -1.13
N ARG A 43 -4.22 3.83 -2.40
CA ARG A 43 -4.09 2.75 -3.38
C ARG A 43 -2.71 2.10 -3.28
N ILE A 44 -2.67 0.77 -3.30
CA ILE A 44 -1.43 0.00 -3.33
C ILE A 44 -1.15 -0.42 -4.77
N VAL A 45 -0.05 0.08 -5.33
CA VAL A 45 0.29 -0.07 -6.75
C VAL A 45 1.69 -0.65 -6.92
N THR A 46 1.94 -1.23 -8.09
CA THR A 46 3.30 -1.65 -8.46
C THR A 46 4.17 -0.46 -8.84
N PRO A 47 5.51 -0.60 -8.76
CA PRO A 47 6.42 0.42 -9.29
C PRO A 47 6.13 0.77 -10.76
N ALA A 48 5.82 -0.23 -11.59
CA ALA A 48 5.48 -0.01 -13.00
C ALA A 48 4.17 0.78 -13.18
N GLN A 49 3.17 0.58 -12.32
CA GLN A 49 1.95 1.37 -12.32
C GLN A 49 2.20 2.79 -11.83
N ALA A 50 2.98 2.96 -10.76
CA ALA A 50 3.32 4.27 -10.21
C ALA A 50 4.03 5.16 -11.24
N VAL A 51 5.04 4.62 -11.94
CA VAL A 51 5.76 5.33 -13.01
C VAL A 51 4.79 5.80 -14.11
N LYS A 52 3.84 4.95 -14.52
CA LYS A 52 2.83 5.37 -15.51
C LYS A 52 1.92 6.49 -15.01
N MET A 53 1.61 6.53 -13.71
CA MET A 53 0.75 7.56 -13.12
C MET A 53 1.44 8.92 -13.01
N ILE A 54 2.74 8.95 -12.73
CA ILE A 54 3.48 10.20 -12.48
C ILE A 54 4.19 10.78 -13.71
N SER A 55 4.43 9.98 -14.75
CA SER A 55 5.11 10.42 -15.98
C SER A 55 4.17 11.01 -17.04
N SER A 56 2.99 11.51 -16.63
CA SER A 56 1.99 12.14 -17.52
C SER A 56 2.11 13.66 -17.51
#